data_AF-A0A6N8FFF9-F1
#
_entry.id   AF-A0A6N8FFF9-F1
#
_cell.length_a   1.000
_cell.length_b   1.000
_cell.length_c   1.000
_cell.angle_alpha   90.00
_cell.angle_beta   90.00
_cell.angle_gamma   90.00
#
_symmetry.space_group_name_H-M   'P 1'
#
loop_
_entity.id
_entity.type
_entity.pdbx_description
1 polymer ?
#
loop_
_entity_poly.entity_id
_entity_poly.type
_entity_poly.pdbx_seq_one_letter_code
_entity_poly.pdbx_strand_id
1 'polypeptide(L)'
;MYHSMIIVKKRKIVVDDQELFNRLIGEAIRKSRKNLNKTLDQVASDTQLDDKHIGRLERAEKSPSLYTFFKLYRELDFSADEIFQEIMKQIESSQRDS
;
A
#
# COMPACT_ATOMS: atom_id res chain seq x y z
N MET A 1 14.01 19.45 -6.16
CA MET A 1 12.96 19.52 -7.19
C MET A 1 11.83 18.56 -6.79
N TYR A 2 10.93 18.98 -5.90
CA TYR A 2 9.63 18.34 -5.77
C TYR A 2 8.68 19.17 -6.63
N HIS A 3 8.06 18.55 -7.63
CA HIS A 3 7.03 19.22 -8.41
C HIS A 3 5.82 19.44 -7.50
N SER A 4 5.77 20.63 -6.89
CA SER A 4 4.50 21.29 -6.60
C SER A 4 3.73 21.39 -7.92
N MET A 5 2.57 20.76 -8.00
CA MET A 5 1.56 21.17 -8.97
C MET A 5 0.25 21.40 -8.25
N ILE A 6 -0.01 22.69 -8.05
CA ILE A 6 -1.32 23.26 -7.81
C ILE A 6 -2.14 23.04 -9.08
N ILE A 7 -3.24 22.28 -9.00
CA ILE A 7 -4.37 22.44 -9.93
C ILE A 7 -5.61 22.71 -9.08
N VAL A 8 -6.08 23.95 -9.16
CA VAL A 8 -7.33 24.44 -8.57
C VAL A 8 -8.50 23.98 -9.44
N LYS A 9 -9.40 23.11 -8.92
CA LYS A 9 -10.79 23.03 -9.42
C LYS A 9 -11.76 22.47 -8.37
N LYS A 10 -12.71 23.33 -7.98
CA LYS A 10 -13.97 23.14 -7.21
C LYS A 10 -14.37 21.70 -6.81
N ARG A 11 -14.48 21.50 -5.48
CA ARG A 11 -15.41 20.60 -4.73
C ARG A 11 -15.93 19.37 -5.50
N LYS A 12 -15.14 18.30 -5.50
CA LYS A 12 -15.58 16.90 -5.35
C LYS A 12 -14.51 16.23 -4.48
N ILE A 13 -14.87 15.22 -3.70
CA ILE A 13 -13.93 14.51 -2.82
C ILE A 13 -12.96 13.76 -3.74
N VAL A 14 -11.85 14.41 -4.11
CA VAL A 14 -10.74 13.78 -4.81
C VAL A 14 -10.05 12.96 -3.73
N VAL A 15 -10.26 11.64 -3.73
CA VAL A 15 -9.39 10.75 -2.96
C VAL A 15 -7.98 11.02 -3.48
N ASP A 16 -7.08 11.42 -2.59
CA ASP A 16 -5.67 11.66 -2.96
C ASP A 16 -5.12 10.35 -3.53
N ASP A 17 -4.59 10.37 -4.76
CA ASP A 17 -4.01 9.18 -5.41
C ASP A 17 -2.96 8.53 -4.50
N GLN A 18 -2.25 9.33 -3.70
CA GLN A 18 -1.31 8.85 -2.71
C GLN A 18 -1.99 8.11 -1.54
N GLU A 19 -3.15 8.58 -1.09
CA GLU A 19 -3.95 7.91 -0.05
C GLU A 19 -4.51 6.58 -0.57
N LEU A 20 -5.06 6.57 -1.78
CA LEU A 20 -5.55 5.36 -2.43
C LEU A 20 -4.43 4.34 -2.62
N PHE A 21 -3.26 4.80 -3.09
CA PHE A 21 -2.07 3.98 -3.23
C PHE A 21 -1.66 3.33 -1.89
N ASN A 22 -1.53 4.13 -0.84
CA ASN A 22 -1.13 3.66 0.49
C ASN A 22 -2.12 2.62 1.04
N ARG A 23 -3.43 2.85 0.84
CA ARG A 23 -4.49 1.93 1.25
C ARG A 23 -4.37 0.57 0.55
N LEU A 24 -4.24 0.57 -0.77
CA LEU A 24 -4.17 -0.66 -1.56
C LEU A 24 -2.90 -1.47 -1.27
N ILE A 25 -1.76 -0.79 -1.05
CA ILE A 25 -0.52 -1.45 -0.60
C ILE A 25 -0.70 -2.09 0.78
N GLY A 26 -1.28 -1.36 1.75
CA GLY A 26 -1.53 -1.89 3.09
C GLY A 26 -2.47 -3.09 3.09
N GLU A 27 -3.55 -3.01 2.31
CA GLU A 27 -4.50 -4.12 2.13
C GLU A 27 -3.85 -5.35 1.50
N ALA A 28 -3.01 -5.15 0.48
CA ALA A 28 -2.28 -6.25 -0.17
C ALA A 28 -1.32 -6.95 0.79
N ILE A 29 -0.55 -6.21 1.59
CA ILE A 29 0.33 -6.77 2.63
C ILE A 29 -0.49 -7.59 3.63
N ARG A 30 -1.59 -7.02 4.13
CA ARG A 30 -2.46 -7.67 5.11
C ARG A 30 -3.11 -8.94 4.58
N LYS A 31 -3.61 -8.89 3.34
CA LYS A 31 -4.23 -10.04 2.66
C LYS A 31 -3.21 -11.16 2.50
N SER A 32 -2.02 -10.85 2.02
CA SER A 32 -0.96 -11.84 1.79
C SER A 32 -0.49 -12.50 3.08
N ARG A 33 -0.27 -11.70 4.15
CA ARG A 33 0.04 -12.24 5.48
C ARG A 33 -1.05 -13.19 5.99
N LYS A 34 -2.32 -12.80 5.87
CA LYS A 34 -3.44 -13.63 6.32
C LYS A 34 -3.59 -14.90 5.49
N ASN A 35 -3.33 -14.86 4.19
CA ASN A 35 -3.36 -16.04 3.32
C ASN A 35 -2.30 -17.06 3.74
N LEU A 36 -1.15 -16.60 4.24
CA LEU A 36 -0.10 -17.45 4.80
C LEU A 36 -0.33 -17.83 6.27
N ASN A 37 -1.45 -17.43 6.87
CA ASN A 37 -1.76 -17.62 8.30
C ASN A 37 -0.68 -17.11 9.26
N LYS A 38 0.09 -16.08 8.88
CA LYS A 38 1.15 -15.50 9.72
C LYS A 38 0.63 -14.40 10.65
N THR A 39 1.12 -14.36 11.89
CA THR A 39 0.93 -13.22 12.80
C THR A 39 1.85 -12.05 12.41
N LEU A 40 1.60 -10.85 12.96
CA LEU A 40 2.51 -9.72 12.76
C LEU A 40 3.90 -10.02 13.34
N ASP A 41 3.96 -10.65 14.51
CA ASP A 41 5.21 -11.04 15.17
C ASP A 41 6.04 -12.02 14.33
N GLN A 42 5.38 -12.99 13.66
CA GLN A 42 6.07 -13.92 12.76
C GLN A 42 6.69 -13.18 11.57
N VAL A 43 5.92 -12.30 10.90
CA VAL A 43 6.45 -11.51 9.78
C VAL A 43 7.54 -10.56 10.24
N ALA A 44 7.41 -9.95 11.42
CA ALA A 44 8.42 -9.08 12.03
C ALA A 44 9.75 -9.82 12.21
N SER A 45 9.69 -11.03 12.78
CA SER A 45 10.85 -11.93 12.92
C SER A 45 11.48 -12.25 11.57
N ASP A 46 10.69 -12.71 10.60
CA ASP A 46 11.19 -13.18 9.30
C ASP A 46 11.79 -12.06 8.44
N THR A 47 11.25 -10.84 8.56
CA THR A 47 11.69 -9.67 7.78
C THR A 47 12.68 -8.76 8.52
N GLN A 48 12.98 -9.05 9.78
CA GLN A 48 13.74 -8.14 10.67
C GLN A 48 13.14 -6.73 10.65
N LEU A 49 11.81 -6.67 10.81
CA LEU A 49 11.04 -5.44 10.96
C LEU A 49 10.36 -5.43 12.32
N ASP A 50 9.90 -4.26 12.73
CA ASP A 50 9.06 -4.08 13.91
C ASP A 50 7.60 -4.46 13.58
N ASP A 51 6.97 -5.29 14.41
CA ASP A 51 5.58 -5.76 14.26
C ASP A 51 4.59 -4.58 14.23
N LYS A 52 4.81 -3.58 15.09
CA LYS A 52 4.05 -2.33 15.12
C LYS A 52 4.29 -1.50 13.86
N HIS A 53 5.48 -1.50 13.28
CA HIS A 53 5.73 -0.90 11.98
C HIS A 53 4.91 -1.59 10.90
N ILE A 54 4.96 -2.92 10.79
CA ILE A 54 4.17 -3.69 9.82
C ILE A 54 2.67 -3.40 10.00
N GLY A 55 2.17 -3.41 11.23
CA GLY A 55 0.77 -3.09 11.51
C GLY A 55 0.36 -1.69 11.04
N ARG A 56 1.25 -0.69 11.14
CA ARG A 56 1.01 0.66 10.60
C ARG A 56 0.97 0.68 9.07
N LEU A 57 1.77 -0.16 8.41
CA LEU A 57 1.72 -0.33 6.95
C LEU A 57 0.37 -0.95 6.53
N GLU A 58 -0.08 -2.00 7.20
CA GLU A 58 -1.36 -2.67 6.89
C GLU A 58 -2.59 -1.77 7.04
N ARG A 59 -2.51 -0.77 7.92
CA ARG A 59 -3.58 0.22 8.14
C ARG A 59 -3.39 1.51 7.34
N ALA A 60 -2.41 1.54 6.43
CA ALA A 60 -2.07 2.71 5.62
C ALA A 60 -1.69 3.98 6.41
N GLU A 61 -1.34 3.85 7.70
CA GLU A 61 -0.83 4.96 8.51
C GLU A 61 0.58 5.39 8.06
N LYS A 62 1.30 4.48 7.37
CA LYS A 62 2.61 4.71 6.77
C LYS A 62 2.72 3.95 5.44
N SER A 63 3.38 4.56 4.47
CA SER A 63 3.84 3.85 3.27
C SER A 63 5.15 3.12 3.57
N PRO A 64 5.35 1.89 3.06
CA PRO A 64 6.65 1.25 3.13
C PRO A 64 7.66 2.02 2.26
N SER A 65 8.93 2.01 2.66
CA SER A 65 10.03 2.30 1.72
C SER A 65 10.11 1.17 0.68
N LEU A 66 10.75 1.41 -0.46
CA LEU A 66 10.95 0.36 -1.47
C LEU A 66 11.69 -0.86 -0.89
N TYR A 67 12.67 -0.63 -0.01
CA TYR A 67 13.39 -1.71 0.66
C TYR A 67 12.49 -2.48 1.65
N THR A 68 11.67 -1.77 2.42
CA THR A 68 10.66 -2.39 3.30
C THR A 68 9.67 -3.23 2.50
N PHE A 69 9.18 -2.70 1.38
CA PHE A 69 8.28 -3.39 0.47
C PHE A 69 8.93 -4.65 -0.11
N PHE A 70 10.19 -4.57 -0.55
CA PHE A 70 10.95 -5.72 -1.03
C PHE A 70 11.09 -6.83 0.02
N LYS A 71 11.37 -6.47 1.29
CA LYS A 71 11.44 -7.46 2.38
C LYS A 71 10.11 -8.17 2.60
N LEU A 72 9.00 -7.42 2.56
CA LEU A 72 7.66 -7.98 2.68
C LEU A 72 7.27 -8.82 1.46
N TYR A 73 7.60 -8.37 0.25
CA TYR A 73 7.41 -9.10 -1.01
C TYR A 73 8.05 -10.48 -0.95
N ARG A 74 9.32 -10.54 -0.55
CA ARG A 74 10.06 -11.81 -0.44
C ARG A 74 9.45 -12.77 0.58
N GLU A 75 8.90 -12.25 1.67
CA GLU A 75 8.42 -13.06 2.79
C GLU A 75 6.95 -13.46 2.69
N LEU A 76 6.14 -12.61 2.08
CA LEU A 76 4.70 -12.79 1.97
C LEU A 76 4.26 -13.33 0.59
N ASP A 77 5.22 -13.51 -0.32
CA ASP A 77 5.06 -14.11 -1.65
C ASP A 77 3.86 -13.54 -2.43
N PHE A 78 3.71 -12.22 -2.41
CA PHE A 78 2.67 -11.53 -3.18
C PHE A 78 3.20 -11.03 -4.52
N SER A 79 2.33 -10.95 -5.52
CA SER A 79 2.70 -10.38 -6.82
C SER A 79 2.65 -8.86 -6.77
N ALA A 80 3.82 -8.20 -6.90
CA ALA A 80 3.88 -6.74 -7.00
C ALA A 80 3.14 -6.23 -8.24
N ASP A 81 3.25 -6.95 -9.37
CA ASP A 81 2.57 -6.58 -10.60
C ASP A 81 1.04 -6.61 -10.43
N GLU A 82 0.48 -7.64 -9.80
CA GLU A 82 -0.97 -7.72 -9.54
C GLU A 82 -1.45 -6.55 -8.66
N ILE A 83 -0.66 -6.17 -7.65
CA ILE A 83 -0.98 -5.03 -6.78
C ILE A 83 -0.98 -3.74 -7.59
N PHE A 84 0.03 -3.49 -8.42
CA PHE A 84 0.10 -2.28 -9.23
C PHE A 84 -1.00 -2.23 -10.30
N GLN A 85 -1.36 -3.36 -10.90
CA GLN A 85 -2.49 -3.44 -11.84
C GLN A 85 -3.81 -3.07 -11.16
N GLU A 86 -4.06 -3.58 -9.95
CA GLU A 86 -5.26 -3.21 -9.19
C GLU A 86 -5.25 -1.72 -8.82
N ILE A 87 -4.11 -1.17 -8.42
CA ILE A 87 -3.95 0.27 -8.14
C ILE A 87 -4.29 1.11 -9.38
N MET A 88 -3.72 0.79 -10.54
CA MET A 88 -3.97 1.51 -11.79
C MET A 88 -5.46 1.47 -12.14
N LYS A 89 -6.09 0.29 -12.06
CA LYS A 89 -7.52 0.12 -12.31
C LYS A 89 -8.40 0.96 -11.36
N GLN A 90 -8.06 1.02 -10.07
CA GLN A 90 -8.82 1.77 -9.06
C GLN A 90 -8.69 3.28 -9.27
N ILE A 91 -7.47 3.78 -9.58
CA ILE A 91 -7.24 5.20 -9.89
C ILE A 91 -8.02 5.60 -11.15
N GLU A 92 -7.94 4.81 -12.22
CA GLU A 92 -8.67 5.08 -13.47
C GLU A 92 -10.19 5.08 -13.28
N SER A 93 -10.73 4.16 -12.47
CA SER A 93 -12.17 4.11 -12.17
C SER A 93 -12.64 5.34 -11.38
N SER A 94 -11.84 5.80 -10.42
CA SER A 94 -12.14 6.97 -9.59
C SER A 94 -12.16 8.28 -10.40
N GLN A 95 -11.43 8.32 -11.52
CA GLN A 95 -11.44 9.46 -12.46
C GLN A 95 -12.59 9.44 -13.47
N ARG A 96 -13.21 8.27 -13.74
CA ARG A 96 -14.35 8.14 -14.67
C ARG A 96 -15.70 8.45 -14.02
N ASP A 97 -15.82 8.24 -12.72
CA ASP A 97 -17.06 8.48 -11.96
C ASP A 97 -17.20 9.94 -11.44
N SER A 98 -16.31 10.84 -11.88
CA SER A 98 -16.24 12.27 -11.50
C SER A 98 -16.56 13.22 -12.65
#